data_AF-X0W4A0-F1
#
_entry.id   AF-X0W4A0-F1
#
_cell.length_a   1.000
_cell.length_b   1.000
_cell.length_c   1.000
_cell.angle_alpha   90.00
_cell.angle_beta   90.00
_cell.angle_gamma   90.00
#
_symmetry.space_group_name_H-M   'P 1'
#
loop_
_entity.id
_entity.type
_entity.pdbx_description
1 polymer ?
#
loop_
_entity_poly.entity_id
_entity_poly.type
_entity_poly.pdbx_seq_one_letter_code
_entity_poly.pdbx_strand_id
1 'polypeptide(L)'
;PAIPQAIWTITTSGYEEKVSSSLNYYWWKKWHFVMNFSFARKEQWNGDYKTEEGTMAQEGRTYTSGLSVDSRFRPFKRLHIPIFRKVIELKEDVRFKTSVNMVYKDSELNVEKDRTTTYNGSLSIDYNVGSNLRVSIGGGGSYFHNRQKDMDINDYMTLNGSAQATIRF
;
A
#
# COMPACT_ATOMS: atom_id res chain seq x y z
N PRO A 1 -15.73 17.82 13.12
CA PRO A 1 -14.77 17.47 12.03
C PRO A 1 -13.56 16.76 12.64
N ALA A 2 -13.08 15.67 12.04
CA ALA A 2 -11.82 15.06 12.49
C ALA A 2 -10.65 15.92 11.99
N ILE A 3 -9.70 16.21 12.85
CA ILE A 3 -8.52 17.02 12.52
C ILE A 3 -7.53 16.10 11.76
N PRO A 4 -7.01 16.50 10.59
CA PRO A 4 -5.96 15.75 9.91
C PRO A 4 -4.75 15.57 10.81
N GLN A 5 -4.17 14.37 10.83
CA GLN A 5 -2.96 14.07 11.62
C GLN A 5 -1.78 13.83 10.68
N ALA A 6 -0.77 14.69 10.80
CA ALA A 6 0.50 14.53 10.10
C ALA A 6 1.55 13.95 11.06
N ILE A 7 2.26 12.92 10.62
CA ILE A 7 3.38 12.32 11.36
C ILE A 7 4.57 12.30 10.42
N TRP A 8 5.73 12.70 10.91
CA TRP A 8 7.00 12.58 10.20
C TRP A 8 8.02 11.85 11.07
N THR A 9 8.92 11.14 10.42
CA THR A 9 9.96 10.34 11.10
C THR A 9 11.22 10.41 10.27
N ILE A 10 12.34 10.63 10.96
CA ILE A 10 13.69 10.57 10.39
C ILE A 10 14.39 9.41 11.08
N THR A 11 15.04 8.56 10.30
CA THR A 11 15.81 7.43 10.81
C THR A 11 17.14 7.38 10.09
N THR A 12 18.21 7.23 10.84
CA THR A 12 19.56 7.02 10.32
C THR A 12 20.06 5.68 10.86
N SER A 13 20.59 4.83 9.98
CA SER A 13 21.13 3.53 10.35
C SER A 13 22.29 3.17 9.44
N GLY A 14 23.51 3.18 10.00
CA GLY A 14 24.73 2.95 9.23
C GLY A 14 24.85 3.95 8.07
N TYR A 15 24.81 3.43 6.85
CA TYR A 15 24.94 4.18 5.59
C TYR A 15 23.59 4.62 5.00
N GLU A 16 22.48 4.39 5.69
CA GLU A 16 21.14 4.71 5.21
C GLU A 16 20.49 5.83 6.02
N GLU A 17 19.99 6.84 5.31
CA GLU A 17 19.16 7.91 5.84
C GLU A 17 17.76 7.80 5.25
N LYS A 18 16.74 7.82 6.10
CA LYS A 18 15.35 7.72 5.68
C LYS A 18 14.50 8.80 6.32
N VAL A 19 13.70 9.46 5.49
CA VAL A 19 12.67 10.41 5.90
C VAL A 19 11.33 9.86 5.44
N SER A 20 10.36 9.77 6.35
CA SER A 20 9.00 9.38 6.02
C SER A 20 7.99 10.36 6.59
N SER A 21 6.93 10.62 5.86
CA SER A 21 5.77 11.38 6.29
C SER A 21 4.47 10.61 6.00
N SER A 22 3.50 10.79 6.87
CA SER A 22 2.14 10.27 6.67
C SER A 22 1.12 11.35 7.01
N LEU A 23 0.07 11.43 6.20
CA LEU A 23 -1.11 12.25 6.45
C LEU A 23 -2.33 11.36 6.59
N ASN A 24 -2.95 11.40 7.76
CA ASN A 24 -4.15 10.65 8.09
C ASN A 24 -5.34 11.61 8.11
N TYR A 25 -6.38 11.29 7.34
CA TYR A 25 -7.56 12.13 7.19
C TYR A 25 -8.84 11.31 7.24
N TYR A 26 -9.83 11.79 7.98
CA TYR A 26 -11.16 11.18 8.03
C TYR A 26 -12.18 12.05 7.30
N TRP A 27 -12.71 11.55 6.19
CA TRP A 27 -13.83 12.17 5.50
C TRP A 27 -15.15 11.59 5.99
N TRP A 28 -16.09 12.48 6.33
CA TRP A 28 -17.42 12.15 6.85
C TRP A 28 -17.45 11.12 8.00
N LYS A 29 -16.36 11.04 8.79
CA LYS A 29 -16.18 10.09 9.90
C LYS A 29 -16.27 8.60 9.51
N LYS A 30 -16.36 8.27 8.22
CA LYS A 30 -16.53 6.90 7.71
C LYS A 30 -15.41 6.46 6.79
N TRP A 31 -14.74 7.40 6.15
CA TRP A 31 -13.66 7.13 5.21
C TRP A 31 -12.36 7.58 5.83
N HIS A 32 -11.47 6.63 6.10
CA HIS A 32 -10.14 6.88 6.61
C HIS A 32 -9.15 6.80 5.45
N PHE A 33 -8.52 7.93 5.15
CA PHE A 33 -7.48 8.05 4.14
C PHE A 33 -6.13 8.16 4.82
N VAL A 34 -5.15 7.41 4.30
CA VAL A 34 -3.76 7.47 4.74
C VAL A 34 -2.90 7.69 3.50
N MET A 35 -2.25 8.86 3.43
CA MET A 35 -1.25 9.15 2.41
C MET A 35 0.12 9.03 3.03
N ASN A 36 1.02 8.28 2.40
CA ASN A 36 2.37 8.05 2.88
C ASN A 36 3.38 8.46 1.81
N PHE A 37 4.46 9.10 2.26
CA PHE A 37 5.62 9.40 1.44
C PHE A 37 6.87 9.01 2.22
N SER A 38 7.84 8.39 1.58
CA SER A 38 9.15 8.19 2.17
C SER A 38 10.25 8.29 1.14
N PHE A 39 11.35 8.90 1.56
CA PHE A 39 12.61 8.95 0.84
C PHE A 39 13.65 8.21 1.67
N ALA A 40 14.39 7.30 1.06
CA ALA A 40 15.55 6.66 1.65
C ALA A 40 16.74 6.86 0.72
N ARG A 41 17.88 7.23 1.30
CA ARG A 41 19.16 7.37 0.63
C ARG A 41 20.17 6.46 1.31
N LYS A 42 20.88 5.67 0.52
CA LYS A 42 21.96 4.82 1.00
C LYS A 42 23.25 5.23 0.31
N GLU A 43 24.25 5.64 1.08
CA GLU A 43 25.55 6.07 0.57
C GLU A 43 26.66 5.44 1.41
N GLN A 44 27.49 4.63 0.77
CA GLN A 44 28.69 4.06 1.37
C GLN A 44 29.92 4.50 0.58
N TRP A 45 30.95 4.92 1.30
CA TRP A 45 32.22 5.37 0.74
C TRP A 45 33.36 4.44 1.18
N ASN A 46 34.28 4.16 0.27
CA ASN A 46 35.58 3.58 0.59
C ASN A 46 36.58 4.72 0.76
N GLY A 47 37.19 4.85 1.94
CA GLY A 47 38.06 5.98 2.28
C GLY A 47 37.32 7.16 2.89
N ASP A 48 38.00 8.30 3.04
CA ASP A 48 37.40 9.54 3.53
C ASP A 48 36.68 10.25 2.38
N TYR A 49 35.38 10.54 2.55
CA TYR A 49 34.57 11.24 1.55
C TYR A 49 35.05 12.68 1.27
N LYS A 50 35.94 13.22 2.11
CA LYS A 50 36.52 14.56 1.98
C LYS A 50 37.85 14.60 1.24
N THR A 51 38.45 13.46 0.90
CA THR A 51 39.74 13.40 0.19
C THR A 51 39.56 12.88 -1.23
N GLU A 52 40.50 13.19 -2.11
CA GLU A 52 40.51 12.71 -3.52
C GLU A 52 40.64 11.17 -3.63
N GLU A 53 40.96 10.49 -2.54
CA GLU A 53 41.03 9.01 -2.45
C GLU A 53 39.67 8.36 -2.15
N GLY A 54 38.67 9.16 -1.75
CA GLY A 54 37.32 8.68 -1.44
C GLY A 54 36.56 8.25 -2.70
N THR A 55 36.22 6.97 -2.80
CA THR A 55 35.38 6.45 -3.89
C THR A 55 34.03 5.99 -3.34
N MET A 56 32.94 6.38 -4.02
CA MET A 56 31.60 5.96 -3.63
C MET A 56 31.44 4.47 -3.99
N ALA A 57 31.27 3.64 -2.96
CA ALA A 57 31.19 2.18 -3.08
C ALA A 57 29.75 1.69 -3.24
N GLN A 58 28.78 2.42 -2.69
CA GLN A 58 27.37 2.13 -2.85
C GLN A 58 26.57 3.43 -2.87
N GLU A 59 25.66 3.55 -3.82
CA GLU A 59 24.63 4.59 -3.85
C GLU A 59 23.28 3.95 -4.15
N GLY A 60 22.23 4.44 -3.50
CA GLY A 60 20.86 4.15 -3.89
C GLY A 60 19.89 5.16 -3.30
N ARG A 61 18.87 5.49 -4.08
CA ARG A 61 17.77 6.37 -3.69
C ARG A 61 16.47 5.60 -3.88
N THR A 62 15.63 5.57 -2.85
CA THR A 62 14.31 4.95 -2.90
C THR A 62 13.25 5.96 -2.51
N TYR A 63 12.31 6.20 -3.41
CA TYR A 63 11.12 7.02 -3.18
C TYR A 63 9.92 6.09 -3.10
N THR A 64 9.16 6.18 -2.03
CA THR A 64 7.90 5.44 -1.89
C THR A 64 6.78 6.44 -1.68
N SER A 65 5.71 6.29 -2.43
CA SER A 65 4.46 7.01 -2.21
C SER A 65 3.31 6.02 -2.13
N GLY A 66 2.29 6.33 -1.36
CA GLY A 66 1.13 5.46 -1.28
C GLY A 66 -0.11 6.17 -0.74
N LEU A 67 -1.25 5.64 -1.14
CA LEU A 67 -2.57 6.04 -0.67
C LEU A 67 -3.30 4.78 -0.23
N SER A 68 -3.87 4.81 0.97
CA SER A 68 -4.74 3.75 1.48
C SER A 68 -6.06 4.35 1.94
N VAL A 69 -7.13 3.60 1.73
CA VAL A 69 -8.49 3.95 2.13
C VAL A 69 -9.08 2.78 2.89
N ASP A 70 -9.61 3.04 4.08
CA ASP A 70 -10.40 2.10 4.88
C ASP A 70 -11.74 2.74 5.20
N SER A 71 -12.83 2.06 4.87
CA SER A 71 -14.18 2.53 5.18
C SER A 71 -15.06 1.42 5.69
N ARG A 72 -15.89 1.77 6.66
CA ARG A 72 -16.92 0.90 7.21
C ARG A 72 -18.29 1.55 6.99
N PHE A 73 -19.15 0.87 6.25
CA PHE A 73 -20.49 1.38 5.93
C PHE A 73 -21.55 0.27 5.93
N ARG A 74 -22.82 0.69 6.02
CA ARG A 74 -24.00 -0.20 6.08
C ARG A 74 -24.95 0.17 4.95
N PRO A 75 -24.83 -0.46 3.76
CA PRO A 75 -25.57 -0.05 2.58
C PRO A 75 -27.05 -0.44 2.62
N PHE A 76 -27.41 -1.62 3.17
CA PHE A 76 -28.81 -2.02 3.30
C PHE A 76 -29.18 -2.32 4.75
N LYS A 77 -30.40 -1.95 5.14
CA LYS A 77 -30.93 -2.20 6.50
C LYS A 77 -31.91 -3.37 6.53
N ARG A 78 -32.50 -3.71 5.37
CA ARG A 78 -33.61 -4.66 5.24
C ARG A 78 -33.51 -5.39 3.92
N LEU A 79 -33.46 -6.72 3.96
CA LEU A 79 -33.67 -7.58 2.80
C LEU A 79 -35.06 -8.19 2.94
N HIS A 80 -35.87 -7.98 1.90
CA HIS A 80 -37.15 -8.66 1.78
C HIS A 80 -36.92 -10.01 1.11
N ILE A 81 -37.21 -11.10 1.82
CA ILE A 81 -37.22 -12.44 1.22
C ILE A 81 -38.67 -12.75 0.83
N PRO A 82 -39.03 -12.74 -0.47
CA PRO A 82 -40.42 -12.87 -0.91
C PRO A 82 -41.03 -14.24 -0.60
N ILE A 83 -40.21 -15.30 -0.55
CA ILE A 83 -40.66 -16.69 -0.36
C ILE A 83 -41.25 -16.92 1.05
N PHE A 84 -40.72 -16.26 2.08
CA PHE A 84 -41.17 -16.46 3.47
C PHE A 84 -41.82 -15.20 4.09
N ARG A 85 -42.06 -14.14 3.30
CA ARG A 85 -42.56 -12.83 3.77
C ARG A 85 -41.84 -12.32 5.02
N LYS A 86 -40.57 -12.70 5.22
CA LYS A 86 -39.75 -12.26 6.34
C LYS A 86 -38.92 -11.07 5.91
N VAL A 87 -38.97 -10.01 6.70
CA VAL A 87 -38.02 -8.91 6.64
C VAL A 87 -36.88 -9.27 7.59
N ILE A 88 -35.70 -9.52 7.04
CA ILE A 88 -34.51 -9.72 7.86
C ILE A 88 -33.88 -8.35 8.06
N GLU A 89 -33.83 -7.89 9.32
CA GLU A 89 -32.99 -6.77 9.69
C GLU A 89 -31.54 -7.22 9.61
N LEU A 90 -30.85 -6.65 8.63
CA LEU A 90 -29.48 -7.00 8.35
C LEU A 90 -28.59 -6.13 9.21
N LYS A 91 -27.85 -6.75 10.13
CA LYS A 91 -26.64 -6.15 10.73
C LYS A 91 -25.51 -6.18 9.69
N GLU A 92 -25.78 -5.55 8.56
CA GLU A 92 -24.84 -5.43 7.47
C GLU A 92 -23.72 -4.50 7.87
N ASP A 93 -22.52 -5.01 7.70
CA ASP A 93 -21.31 -4.26 7.95
C ASP A 93 -20.34 -4.59 6.83
N VAL A 94 -20.22 -3.64 5.91
CA VAL A 94 -19.25 -3.69 4.83
C VAL A 94 -18.01 -2.96 5.31
N ARG A 95 -16.87 -3.64 5.31
CA ARG A 95 -15.57 -3.00 5.41
C ARG A 95 -14.89 -3.06 4.05
N PHE A 96 -14.61 -1.89 3.50
CA PHE A 96 -13.91 -1.70 2.25
C PHE A 96 -12.50 -1.21 2.55
N LYS A 97 -11.50 -1.86 1.98
CA LYS A 97 -10.11 -1.44 2.04
C LYS A 97 -9.52 -1.43 0.65
N THR A 98 -8.80 -0.37 0.32
CA THR A 98 -7.98 -0.34 -0.89
C THR A 98 -6.68 0.37 -0.59
N SER A 99 -5.62 -0.02 -1.28
CA SER A 99 -4.35 0.69 -1.22
C SER A 99 -3.65 0.65 -2.57
N VAL A 100 -2.93 1.72 -2.86
CA VAL A 100 -2.01 1.81 -3.98
C VAL A 100 -0.69 2.36 -3.46
N ASN A 101 0.42 1.82 -3.92
CA ASN A 101 1.74 2.36 -3.64
C ASN A 101 2.67 2.24 -4.84
N MET A 102 3.57 3.20 -4.94
CA MET A 102 4.64 3.23 -5.91
C MET A 102 5.98 3.22 -5.16
N VAL A 103 6.90 2.38 -5.62
CA VAL A 103 8.30 2.37 -5.18
C VAL A 103 9.15 2.68 -6.41
N TYR A 104 9.83 3.81 -6.37
CA TYR A 104 10.81 4.21 -7.38
C TYR A 104 12.19 4.09 -6.76
N LYS A 105 13.04 3.24 -7.32
CA LYS A 105 14.45 3.11 -6.95
C LYS A 105 15.32 3.72 -8.03
N ASP A 106 16.43 4.33 -7.65
CA ASP A 106 17.46 4.84 -8.55
C ASP A 106 18.86 4.63 -7.95
N SER A 107 19.86 4.52 -8.81
CA SER A 107 21.28 4.46 -8.44
C SER A 107 22.13 4.82 -9.66
N GLU A 108 23.20 5.59 -9.45
CA GLU A 108 24.19 5.85 -10.51
C GLU A 108 25.27 4.75 -10.56
N LEU A 109 25.52 4.06 -9.44
CA LEU A 109 26.51 2.98 -9.32
C LEU A 109 25.95 1.59 -9.68
N ASN A 110 24.73 1.28 -9.25
CA ASN A 110 24.08 -0.02 -9.46
C ASN A 110 22.89 0.12 -10.41
N VAL A 111 23.12 0.78 -11.56
CA VAL A 111 22.08 1.08 -12.55
C VAL A 111 21.28 -0.18 -12.90
N GLU A 112 21.98 -1.31 -13.07
CA GLU A 112 21.47 -2.64 -13.43
C GLU A 112 20.42 -3.21 -12.49
N LYS A 113 20.53 -2.88 -11.20
CA LYS A 113 19.70 -3.46 -10.15
C LYS A 113 18.67 -2.48 -9.60
N ASP A 114 19.05 -1.21 -9.55
CA ASP A 114 18.35 -0.23 -8.74
C ASP A 114 17.54 0.76 -9.58
N ARG A 115 17.62 0.77 -10.92
CA ARG A 115 16.71 1.59 -11.77
C ARG A 115 15.38 0.93 -12.04
N THR A 116 14.55 0.80 -11.01
CA THR A 116 13.28 0.05 -11.08
C THR A 116 12.11 0.85 -10.55
N THR A 117 10.94 0.68 -11.18
CA THR A 117 9.66 1.18 -10.64
C THR A 117 8.79 -0.02 -10.31
N THR A 118 8.16 -0.01 -9.14
CA THR A 118 7.13 -1.00 -8.79
C THR A 118 5.87 -0.29 -8.36
N TYR A 119 4.77 -0.62 -9.00
CA TYR A 119 3.43 -0.22 -8.58
C TYR A 119 2.77 -1.42 -7.93
N ASN A 120 2.11 -1.23 -6.80
CA ASN A 120 1.24 -2.25 -6.22
C ASN A 120 -0.12 -1.66 -5.93
N GLY A 121 -1.15 -2.49 -6.09
CA GLY A 121 -2.52 -2.16 -5.77
C GLY A 121 -3.17 -3.32 -5.05
N SER A 122 -4.04 -3.02 -4.10
CA SER A 122 -4.89 -4.01 -3.47
C SER A 122 -6.28 -3.47 -3.18
N LEU A 123 -7.22 -4.39 -3.13
CA LEU A 123 -8.62 -4.18 -2.83
C LEU A 123 -9.11 -5.33 -1.96
N SER A 124 -9.86 -5.02 -0.91
CA SER A 124 -10.51 -6.00 -0.05
C SER A 124 -11.86 -5.48 0.40
N ILE A 125 -12.85 -6.37 0.37
CA ILE A 125 -14.22 -6.13 0.79
C ILE A 125 -14.59 -7.27 1.75
N ASP A 126 -14.84 -6.92 2.99
CA ASP A 126 -15.45 -7.79 3.98
C ASP A 126 -16.92 -7.42 4.15
N TYR A 127 -17.80 -8.41 4.12
CA TYR A 127 -19.24 -8.24 4.22
C TYR A 127 -19.84 -9.26 5.18
N ASN A 128 -20.55 -8.79 6.21
CA ASN A 128 -21.31 -9.66 7.10
C ASN A 128 -22.78 -9.73 6.64
N VAL A 129 -23.23 -10.92 6.24
CA VAL A 129 -24.62 -11.22 5.87
C VAL A 129 -25.34 -11.74 7.11
N GLY A 130 -26.00 -10.83 7.84
CA GLY A 130 -26.65 -11.16 9.10
C GLY A 130 -25.63 -11.53 10.20
N SER A 131 -26.02 -12.41 11.13
CA SER A 131 -25.17 -12.82 12.27
C SER A 131 -24.25 -14.00 11.97
N ASN A 132 -24.57 -14.80 10.96
CA ASN A 132 -24.03 -16.15 10.81
C ASN A 132 -23.20 -16.35 9.53
N LEU A 133 -23.15 -15.37 8.62
CA LEU A 133 -22.38 -15.49 7.38
C LEU A 133 -21.47 -14.27 7.20
N ARG A 134 -20.18 -14.52 6.98
CA ARG A 134 -19.20 -13.52 6.57
C ARG A 134 -18.64 -13.90 5.19
N VAL A 135 -18.61 -12.93 4.29
CA VAL A 135 -18.01 -13.05 2.96
C VAL A 135 -16.85 -12.06 2.87
N SER A 136 -15.71 -12.52 2.40
CA SER A 136 -14.51 -11.72 2.21
C SER A 136 -14.02 -11.93 0.79
N ILE A 137 -13.91 -10.85 0.02
CA ILE A 137 -13.37 -10.84 -1.34
C ILE A 137 -12.19 -9.90 -1.34
N GLY A 138 -11.10 -10.30 -1.97
CA GLY A 138 -9.92 -9.47 -2.09
C GLY A 138 -9.15 -9.79 -3.35
N GLY A 139 -8.34 -8.84 -3.78
CA GLY A 139 -7.44 -9.01 -4.89
C GLY A 139 -6.43 -7.88 -4.93
N GLY A 140 -5.45 -8.03 -5.79
CA GLY A 140 -4.39 -7.07 -5.92
C GLY A 140 -3.48 -7.43 -7.06
N GLY A 141 -2.47 -6.61 -7.23
CA GLY A 141 -1.46 -6.85 -8.21
C GLY A 141 -0.25 -5.97 -8.01
N SER A 142 0.83 -6.35 -8.66
CA SER A 142 2.01 -5.53 -8.80
C SER A 142 2.43 -5.45 -10.26
N TYR A 143 2.92 -4.30 -10.67
CA TYR A 143 3.59 -4.11 -11.94
C TYR A 143 5.00 -3.63 -11.65
N PHE A 144 5.97 -4.42 -12.10
CA PHE A 144 7.39 -4.11 -12.02
C PHE A 144 7.87 -3.69 -13.41
N HIS A 145 8.55 -2.55 -13.44
CA HIS A 145 9.16 -1.99 -14.64
C HIS A 145 10.65 -1.77 -14.41
N ASN A 146 11.48 -2.38 -15.25
CA ASN A 146 12.91 -2.07 -15.28
C ASN A 146 13.13 -0.91 -16.26
N ARG A 147 13.71 0.19 -15.78
CA ARG A 147 13.93 1.38 -16.60
C ARG A 147 15.24 1.36 -17.38
N GLN A 148 16.06 0.32 -17.24
CA GLN A 148 17.30 0.18 -17.98
C GLN A 148 17.05 -0.41 -19.37
N LYS A 149 17.36 0.37 -20.41
CA LYS A 149 17.13 -0.01 -21.81
C LYS A 149 18.00 -1.16 -22.32
N ASP A 150 19.14 -1.42 -21.67
CA ASP A 150 20.16 -2.35 -22.16
C ASP A 150 20.15 -3.70 -21.45
N MET A 151 19.18 -3.95 -20.56
CA MET A 151 19.04 -5.23 -19.87
C MET A 151 17.76 -5.94 -20.28
N ASP A 152 17.87 -7.22 -20.67
CA ASP A 152 16.76 -8.14 -20.95
C ASP A 152 15.93 -8.53 -19.70
N ILE A 153 15.88 -7.66 -18.70
CA ILE A 153 15.00 -7.85 -17.55
C ILE A 153 13.62 -7.38 -17.96
N ASN A 154 12.79 -8.34 -18.38
CA ASN A 154 11.43 -8.07 -18.80
C ASN A 154 10.59 -7.54 -17.64
N ASP A 155 9.82 -6.49 -17.95
CA ASP A 155 8.71 -6.05 -17.13
C ASP A 155 7.77 -7.21 -16.81
N TYR A 156 7.23 -7.24 -15.60
CA TYR A 156 6.28 -8.26 -15.22
C TYR A 156 5.12 -7.69 -14.42
N MET A 157 3.96 -8.31 -14.60
CA MET A 157 2.76 -8.03 -13.85
C MET A 157 2.35 -9.29 -13.08
N THR A 158 2.04 -9.12 -11.80
CA THR A 158 1.43 -10.16 -10.98
C THR A 158 0.04 -9.72 -10.59
N LEU A 159 -0.91 -10.65 -10.64
CA LEU A 159 -2.29 -10.44 -10.19
C LEU A 159 -2.64 -11.56 -9.23
N ASN A 160 -3.39 -11.24 -8.19
CA ASN A 160 -3.90 -12.22 -7.24
C ASN A 160 -5.35 -11.90 -6.85
N GLY A 161 -6.04 -12.93 -6.40
CA GLY A 161 -7.44 -12.87 -5.98
C GLY A 161 -7.71 -13.89 -4.89
N SER A 162 -8.63 -13.55 -4.00
CA SER A 162 -9.09 -14.40 -2.91
C SER A 162 -10.57 -14.19 -2.67
N ALA A 163 -11.28 -15.28 -2.41
CA ALA A 163 -12.66 -15.24 -1.97
C ALA A 163 -12.85 -16.26 -0.85
N GLN A 164 -13.50 -15.85 0.23
CA GLN A 164 -13.77 -16.69 1.39
C GLN A 164 -15.20 -16.44 1.88
N ALA A 165 -15.92 -17.51 2.19
CA ALA A 165 -17.19 -17.46 2.90
C ALA A 165 -17.05 -18.27 4.20
N THR A 166 -17.47 -17.69 5.32
CA THR A 166 -17.43 -18.32 6.65
C THR A 166 -18.83 -18.34 7.23
N ILE A 167 -19.33 -19.53 7.54
CA ILE A 167 -20.59 -19.73 8.27
C ILE A 167 -20.24 -19.97 9.74
N ARG A 168 -20.91 -19.24 10.65
CA ARG A 168 -20.79 -19.39 12.10
C ARG A 168 -22.10 -19.97 12.62
N PHE A 169 -21.99 -21.07 13.37
CA PHE A 169 -23.11 -21.76 14.00
C PHE A 169 -23.30 -21.26 15.42
#